data_AF-A0A420FSK9-F1
#
_entry.id   AF-A0A420FSK9-F1
#
_cell.length_a   1.000
_cell.length_b   1.000
_cell.length_c   1.000
_cell.angle_alpha   90.00
_cell.angle_beta   90.00
_cell.angle_gamma   90.00
#
_symmetry.space_group_name_H-M   'P 1'
#
loop_
_entity.id
_entity.type
_entity.pdbx_description
1 polymer ?
#
loop_
_entity_poly.entity_id
_entity_poly.type
_entity_poly.pdbx_seq_one_letter_code
_entity_poly.pdbx_strand_id
1 'polypeptide(L)' 'MASNLHDLPDSPCIGVCSTLFDEVCKGCGRTAAEVSNWVFLSDEEKLAVWVRIEQDGTAMRFKNDKL' A
#
# COMPACT_ATOMS: atom_id res chain seq x y z
N MET A 1 7.03 -1.67 -22.02
CA MET A 1 6.28 -2.31 -20.92
C MET A 1 5.65 -1.18 -20.14
N ALA A 2 4.41 -0.79 -20.45
CA ALA A 2 3.75 0.29 -19.72
C ALA A 2 3.38 -0.24 -18.33
N SER A 3 3.95 0.35 -17.29
CA SER A 3 3.58 0.05 -15.91
C SER A 3 2.11 0.42 -15.71
N ASN A 4 1.29 -0.56 -15.32
CA ASN A 4 -0.15 -0.39 -15.00
C ASN A 4 -0.39 0.44 -13.73
N LEU A 5 0.63 1.17 -13.23
CA LEU A 5 0.51 2.03 -12.05
C LEU A 5 -0.50 3.16 -12.26
N HIS A 6 -0.73 3.59 -13.50
CA HIS A 6 -1.64 4.69 -13.83
C HIS A 6 -3.13 4.39 -13.52
N ASP A 7 -3.51 3.11 -13.43
CA ASP A 7 -4.89 2.70 -13.12
C ASP A 7 -5.14 2.59 -11.60
N LEU A 8 -4.07 2.68 -10.79
CA LEU A 8 -4.12 2.63 -9.33
C LEU A 8 -4.00 4.04 -8.74
N PRO A 9 -4.53 4.27 -7.52
CA PRO A 9 -4.18 5.46 -6.76
C PRO A 9 -2.66 5.59 -6.62
N ASP A 10 -2.14 6.82 -6.67
CA ASP A 10 -0.69 7.10 -6.55
C ASP A 10 -0.06 6.51 -5.27
N SER A 11 -0.87 6.34 -4.21
CA SER A 11 -0.43 5.77 -2.94
C SER A 11 -1.54 4.97 -2.28
N PRO A 12 -1.22 3.84 -1.61
CA PRO A 12 -2.22 3.03 -0.91
C PRO A 12 -2.64 3.60 0.46
N CYS A 13 -2.15 4.78 0.84
CA CYS A 13 -2.40 5.40 2.15
C CYS A 13 -3.83 5.92 2.31
N ILE A 14 -4.43 5.72 3.49
CA ILE A 14 -5.76 6.25 3.85
C ILE A 14 -5.71 7.26 5.00
N GLY A 15 -4.53 7.80 5.33
CA GLY A 15 -4.35 8.73 6.45
C GLY A 15 -4.36 8.11 7.85
N VAL A 16 -4.50 6.78 7.95
CA VAL A 16 -4.39 6.04 9.21
C VAL A 16 -3.10 5.24 9.23
N CYS A 17 -2.26 5.47 10.25
CA CYS A 17 -0.97 4.81 10.40
C CYS A 17 -0.86 4.09 11.75
N SER A 18 -0.40 2.84 11.72
CA SER A 18 -0.13 2.05 12.94
C SER A 18 1.31 1.52 13.00
N THR A 19 2.19 1.93 12.08
CA THR A 19 3.58 1.42 11.99
C THR A 19 4.47 1.78 13.17
N LEU A 20 3.98 2.64 14.08
CA LEU A 20 4.65 2.93 15.35
C LEU A 20 4.54 1.76 16.35
N PHE A 21 3.55 0.89 16.16
CA PHE A 21 3.21 -0.22 17.07
C PHE A 21 3.09 -1.57 16.37
N ASP A 22 2.85 -1.58 15.05
CA ASP A 22 2.72 -2.78 14.23
C ASP A 22 3.81 -2.81 13.14
N GLU A 23 4.27 -4.01 12.75
CA GLU A 23 5.24 -4.16 11.64
C GLU A 23 4.61 -3.84 10.27
N VAL A 24 3.31 -4.12 10.14
CA VAL A 24 2.49 -3.81 8.96
C VAL A 24 1.38 -2.85 9.35
N CYS A 25 1.26 -1.76 8.60
CA CYS A 25 0.25 -0.73 8.82
C CYS A 25 -1.16 -1.31 8.64
N LYS A 26 -1.96 -1.31 9.70
CA LYS A 26 -3.37 -1.75 9.64
C LYS A 26 -4.23 -0.89 8.71
N GLY A 27 -3.82 0.34 8.42
CA GLY A 27 -4.51 1.25 7.52
C GLY A 27 -4.33 0.88 6.05
N CYS A 28 -3.07 0.88 5.60
CA CYS A 28 -2.72 0.75 4.18
C CYS A 28 -2.06 -0.60 3.78
N GLY A 29 -1.68 -1.45 4.74
CA GLY A 29 -1.04 -2.75 4.47
C GLY A 29 0.45 -2.68 4.17
N ARG A 30 1.09 -1.52 4.25
CA ARG A 30 2.54 -1.33 4.02
C ARG A 30 3.36 -1.49 5.29
N THR A 31 4.63 -1.87 5.16
CA THR A 31 5.61 -1.82 6.24
C THR A 31 6.06 -0.38 6.52
N ALA A 32 6.68 -0.15 7.68
CA ALA A 32 7.24 1.17 8.02
C ALA A 32 8.26 1.68 6.96
N ALA A 33 9.06 0.76 6.41
CA ALA A 33 10.06 1.07 5.38
C ALA A 33 9.40 1.51 4.07
N GLU A 34 8.36 0.81 3.63
CA GLU A 34 7.62 1.15 2.40
C GLU A 34 6.85 2.47 2.53
N VAL A 35 6.29 2.74 3.72
CA VAL A 35 5.62 4.02 4.00
C VAL A 35 6.62 5.18 3.91
N SER A 36 7.78 5.03 4.56
CA SER A 36 8.79 6.10 4.64
C SER A 36 9.50 6.34 3.30
N ASN A 37 9.70 5.29 2.52
CA ASN A 37 10.47 5.37 1.27
C ASN A 37 9.60 5.44 0.01
N TRP A 38 8.27 5.54 0.14
CA TRP A 38 7.33 5.43 -1.00
C TRP A 38 7.72 6.29 -2.22
N VAL A 39 8.13 7.53 -1.98
CA VAL A 39 8.50 8.49 -3.04
C VAL A 39 9.79 8.14 -3.77
N PHE A 40 10.63 7.28 -3.18
CA PHE A 40 11.90 6.83 -3.74
C PHE A 40 11.81 5.47 -4.42
N LEU A 41 10.70 4.75 -4.26
CA LEU A 41 10.50 3.46 -4.90
C LEU A 41 10.32 3.62 -6.41
N SER A 42 10.88 2.69 -7.17
CA SER A 42 10.61 2.55 -8.61
C SER A 42 9.16 2.14 -8.85
N ASP A 43 8.69 2.27 -10.10
CA ASP A 43 7.34 1.85 -10.45
C ASP A 43 7.16 0.34 -10.25
N GLU A 44 8.18 -0.47 -10.53
CA GLU A 44 8.17 -1.91 -10.30
C GLU A 44 8.07 -2.24 -8.81
N GLU A 45 8.79 -1.51 -7.95
CA GLU A 45 8.73 -1.68 -6.50
C GLU A 45 7.36 -1.27 -5.95
N LYS A 46 6.80 -0.14 -6.43
CA LYS A 46 5.45 0.29 -6.06
C LYS A 46 4.41 -0.74 -6.48
N LEU A 47 4.51 -1.29 -7.69
CA LEU A 47 3.63 -2.35 -8.18
C LEU A 47 3.76 -3.63 -7.32
N ALA A 48 4.97 -4.03 -6.94
CA ALA A 48 5.16 -5.19 -6.06
C ALA A 48 4.50 -4.99 -4.69
N VAL A 49 4.59 -3.79 -4.12
CA VAL A 49 3.87 -3.43 -2.88
C VAL A 49 2.36 -3.52 -3.09
N TRP A 50 1.84 -2.96 -4.18
CA TRP A 50 0.42 -3.01 -4.53
C TRP A 50 -0.10 -4.44 -4.63
N VAL A 51 0.57 -5.29 -5.41
CA VAL A 51 0.21 -6.71 -5.56
C VAL A 51 0.16 -7.40 -4.21
N ARG A 52 1.17 -7.18 -3.35
CA ARG A 52 1.21 -7.80 -2.02
C ARG A 52 0.03 -7.34 -1.15
N ILE A 53 -0.20 -6.03 -1.02
CA ILE A 53 -1.25 -5.53 -0.14
C ILE A 53 -2.65 -5.96 -0.59
N GLU A 54 -2.88 -6.06 -1.90
CA GLU A 54 -4.15 -6.55 -2.48
C GLU A 54 -4.34 -8.04 -2.22
N GLN A 55 -3.28 -8.85 -2.38
CA GLN A 55 -3.30 -10.28 -2.04
C GLN A 55 -3.56 -10.51 -0.56
N ASP A 56 -2.93 -9.71 0.32
CA ASP A 56 -3.14 -9.81 1.76
C ASP A 56 -4.58 -9.44 2.15
N GLY A 57 -5.11 -8.34 1.60
CA GLY A 57 -6.51 -7.92 1.79
C GLY A 57 -6.91 -7.64 3.26
N THR A 58 -5.96 -7.59 4.19
CA THR A 58 -6.23 -7.48 5.64
C THR A 58 -6.37 -6.03 6.14
N ALA A 59 -5.82 -5.08 5.39
CA ALA A 59 -5.80 -3.67 5.77
C ALA A 59 -7.17 -2.99 5.69
N MET A 60 -7.38 -1.95 6.51
CA MET A 60 -8.65 -1.22 6.59
C MET A 60 -9.11 -0.63 5.26
N ARG A 61 -8.18 -0.27 4.37
CA ARG A 61 -8.51 0.22 3.02
C ARG A 61 -9.40 -0.72 2.20
N PHE A 62 -9.40 -2.02 2.49
CA PHE A 62 -10.18 -3.03 1.76
C PHE A 62 -11.55 -3.32 2.40
N LYS A 63 -11.84 -2.75 3.59
CA LYS A 63 -13.07 -3.06 4.32
C LYS A 63 -14.31 -2.37 3.75
N ASN A 64 -14.15 -1.24 3.05
CA ASN A 64 -15.26 -0.45 2.51
C ASN A 64 -15.52 -0.69 1.01
N ASP A 65 -14.72 -1.54 0.35
CA ASP A 65 -14.83 -1.84 -1.09
C ASP A 65 -15.84 -2.97 -1.39
N LYS A 66 -16.68 -3.33 -0.41
CA LYS A 66 -17.71 -4.39 -0.50
C LYS A 66 -19.14 -3.86 -0.43
N LEU A 67 -19.36 -2.60 -0.78
CA LEU A 67 -20.70 -1.98 -0.87
C LEU A 67 -21.18 -1.94 -2.33
#